data_AF-A0A7W0YBN4-F1
#
_entry.id   AF-A0A7W0YBN4-F1
#
_cell.length_a   1.000
_cell.length_b   1.000
_cell.length_c   1.000
_cell.angle_alpha   90.00
_cell.angle_beta   90.00
_cell.angle_gamma   90.00
#
_symmetry.space_group_name_H-M   'P 1'
#
loop_
_entity.id
_entity.type
_entity.pdbx_description
1 polymer ?
#
loop_
_entity_poly.entity_id
_entity_poly.type
_entity_poly.pdbx_seq_one_letter_code
_entity_poly.pdbx_strand_id
1 'polypeptide(L)'
;MKKKQSRKKNKSDVVSPFRNKLWDLFRDLAEGMNGADVVVALKQAGEEIWAAGIDGTYSDMPQQDQAEEPLGNAFDIAWLTVVCIKLKEIQQGKKPQVRIRA
;
A
#
# COMPACT_ATOMS: atom_id res chain seq x y z
N MET A 1 -16.99 -4.50 -40.04
CA MET A 1 -17.56 -3.73 -38.92
C MET A 1 -16.47 -3.45 -37.89
N LYS A 2 -16.02 -2.20 -37.75
CA LYS A 2 -15.02 -1.82 -36.72
C LYS A 2 -15.75 -1.66 -35.38
N LYS A 3 -15.46 -2.51 -34.39
CA LYS A 3 -15.99 -2.37 -33.02
C LYS A 3 -15.50 -1.05 -32.44
N LYS A 4 -16.42 -0.10 -32.22
CA LYS A 4 -16.17 1.12 -31.44
C LYS A 4 -15.76 0.68 -30.03
N GLN A 5 -14.52 0.93 -29.63
CA GLN A 5 -14.11 0.91 -28.22
C GLN A 5 -15.01 1.90 -27.49
N SER A 6 -15.88 1.40 -26.60
CA SER A 6 -16.64 2.27 -25.71
C SER A 6 -15.64 2.95 -24.78
N ARG A 7 -15.53 4.28 -24.88
CA ARG A 7 -14.88 5.11 -23.87
C ARG A 7 -15.53 4.77 -22.52
N LYS A 8 -14.81 4.03 -21.65
CA LYS A 8 -15.20 3.84 -20.26
C LYS A 8 -15.37 5.25 -19.68
N LYS A 9 -16.60 5.59 -19.26
CA LYS A 9 -16.92 6.86 -18.60
C LYS A 9 -15.89 7.11 -17.51
N ASN A 10 -15.39 8.33 -17.44
CA ASN A 10 -14.63 8.87 -16.31
C ASN A 10 -15.45 8.64 -15.02
N LYS A 11 -15.30 7.48 -14.37
CA LYS A 11 -15.67 7.33 -12.97
C LYS A 11 -14.76 8.32 -12.25
N SER A 12 -15.35 9.32 -11.60
CA SER A 12 -14.58 10.26 -10.79
C SER A 12 -13.75 9.44 -9.82
N ASP A 13 -12.44 9.51 -9.97
CA ASP A 13 -11.49 8.84 -9.11
C ASP A 13 -11.52 9.52 -7.73
N VAL A 14 -12.37 8.98 -6.87
CA VAL A 14 -12.54 9.41 -5.48
C VAL A 14 -11.50 8.81 -4.55
N VAL A 15 -10.72 7.83 -5.02
CA VAL A 15 -9.83 7.03 -4.20
C VAL A 15 -8.42 7.61 -4.21
N SER A 16 -7.92 8.09 -5.35
CA SER A 16 -6.58 8.70 -5.42
C SER A 16 -6.38 9.89 -4.48
N PRO A 17 -7.35 10.81 -4.26
CA PRO A 17 -7.15 11.89 -3.29
C PRO A 17 -6.86 11.38 -1.87
N PHE A 18 -7.53 10.28 -1.47
CA PHE A 18 -7.27 9.65 -0.18
C PHE A 18 -5.91 8.93 -0.16
N ARG A 19 -5.59 8.15 -1.20
CA ARG A 19 -4.28 7.50 -1.35
C ARG A 19 -3.14 8.51 -1.29
N ASN A 20 -3.28 9.66 -1.97
CA ASN A 20 -2.26 10.70 -1.99
C ASN A 20 -2.03 11.29 -0.59
N LYS A 21 -3.10 11.47 0.22
CA LYS A 21 -2.94 11.87 1.63
C LYS A 21 -2.21 10.83 2.48
N LEU A 22 -2.37 9.53 2.17
CA LEU A 22 -1.58 8.49 2.84
C LEU A 22 -0.11 8.55 2.43
N TRP A 23 0.20 8.85 1.16
CA TRP A 23 1.57 9.11 0.72
C TRP A 23 2.18 10.34 1.41
N ASP A 24 1.41 11.41 1.56
CA ASP A 24 1.83 12.59 2.30
C ASP A 24 2.11 12.24 3.77
N LEU A 25 1.20 11.51 4.43
CA LEU A 25 1.41 11.03 5.80
C LEU A 25 2.66 10.14 5.93
N PHE A 26 2.88 9.23 4.99
CA PHE A 26 4.08 8.40 4.95
C PHE A 26 5.34 9.27 4.90
N ARG A 27 5.37 10.27 4.00
CA ARG A 27 6.51 11.20 3.86
C ARG A 27 6.74 11.98 5.15
N ASP A 28 5.68 12.52 5.74
CA ASP A 28 5.78 13.34 6.97
C ASP A 28 6.25 12.50 8.16
N LEU A 29 5.84 11.23 8.24
CA LEU A 29 6.35 10.30 9.26
C LEU A 29 7.80 9.90 8.99
N ALA A 30 8.16 9.67 7.72
CA ALA A 30 9.50 9.28 7.26
C ALA A 30 10.55 10.40 7.45
N GLU A 31 10.10 11.66 7.43
CA GLU A 31 10.97 12.82 7.51
C GLU A 31 11.78 12.83 8.81
N GLY A 32 13.10 13.02 8.68
CA GLY A 32 14.03 13.06 9.80
C GLY A 32 14.33 11.69 10.44
N MET A 33 13.72 10.60 10.00
CA MET A 33 14.10 9.25 10.46
C MET A 33 15.33 8.72 9.74
N ASN A 34 16.03 7.79 10.38
CA ASN A 34 17.09 7.01 9.76
C ASN A 34 16.50 6.17 8.61
N GLY A 35 17.11 6.26 7.42
CA GLY A 35 16.69 5.49 6.25
C GLY A 35 16.66 3.98 6.50
N ALA A 36 17.53 3.45 7.36
CA ALA A 36 17.48 2.03 7.74
C ALA A 36 16.19 1.66 8.48
N ASP A 37 15.71 2.53 9.37
CA ASP A 37 14.46 2.31 10.09
C ASP A 37 13.24 2.38 9.14
N VAL A 38 13.29 3.28 8.14
CA VAL A 38 12.27 3.34 7.07
C VAL A 38 12.25 2.03 6.27
N VAL A 39 13.41 1.53 5.86
CA VAL A 39 13.52 0.25 5.14
C VAL A 39 12.99 -0.92 5.97
N VAL A 40 13.27 -0.95 7.28
CA VAL A 40 12.74 -1.97 8.19
C VAL A 40 11.21 -1.91 8.25
N ALA A 41 10.63 -0.71 8.37
CA ALA A 41 9.17 -0.54 8.36
C ALA A 41 8.53 -1.02 7.06
N LEU A 42 9.13 -0.68 5.91
CA LEU A 42 8.66 -1.13 4.59
C LEU A 42 8.68 -2.65 4.47
N LYS A 43 9.78 -3.28 4.90
CA LYS A 43 9.92 -4.74 4.89
C LYS A 43 8.85 -5.41 5.75
N GLN A 44 8.66 -4.96 6.98
CA GLN A 44 7.69 -5.56 7.90
C GLN A 44 6.26 -5.34 7.46
N ALA A 45 5.94 -4.19 6.88
CA ALA A 45 4.63 -3.97 6.30
C ALA A 45 4.35 -4.98 5.17
N GLY A 46 5.33 -5.25 4.30
CA GLY A 46 5.21 -6.30 3.29
C GLY A 46 5.00 -7.68 3.90
N GLU A 47 5.77 -8.03 4.94
CA GLU A 47 5.63 -9.31 5.66
C GLU A 47 4.26 -9.45 6.34
N GLU A 48 3.70 -8.38 6.91
CA GLU A 48 2.38 -8.40 7.53
C GLU A 48 1.25 -8.49 6.50
N ILE A 49 1.35 -7.76 5.39
CA ILE A 49 0.42 -7.86 4.25
C ILE A 49 0.37 -9.30 3.73
N TRP A 50 1.55 -9.92 3.57
CA TRP A 50 1.66 -11.32 3.13
C TRP A 50 1.13 -12.30 4.18
N ALA A 51 1.54 -12.16 5.44
CA ALA A 51 1.12 -13.06 6.52
C ALA A 51 -0.39 -13.00 6.78
N ALA A 52 -1.02 -11.84 6.54
CA ALA A 52 -2.46 -11.66 6.64
C ALA A 52 -3.24 -12.19 5.41
N GLY A 53 -2.55 -12.60 4.33
CA GLY A 53 -3.17 -13.03 3.08
C GLY A 53 -3.82 -11.89 2.28
N ILE A 54 -3.45 -10.64 2.60
CA ILE A 54 -3.98 -9.46 1.91
C ILE A 54 -3.48 -9.44 0.46
N ASP A 55 -2.21 -9.83 0.22
CA ASP A 55 -1.64 -9.99 -1.12
C ASP A 55 -2.40 -11.03 -1.97
N GLY A 56 -2.82 -12.15 -1.37
CA GLY A 56 -3.63 -13.17 -2.01
C GLY A 56 -5.00 -12.63 -2.45
N THR A 57 -5.60 -11.77 -1.63
CA THR A 57 -6.88 -11.10 -1.96
C THR A 57 -6.79 -10.28 -3.26
N TYR A 58 -5.63 -9.73 -3.59
CA TYR A 58 -5.40 -9.06 -4.88
C TYR A 58 -5.04 -10.05 -6.00
N SER A 59 -4.18 -11.02 -5.69
CA SER A 59 -3.63 -11.95 -6.69
C SER A 59 -4.66 -12.94 -7.21
N ASP A 60 -5.66 -13.28 -6.39
CA ASP A 60 -6.74 -14.21 -6.75
C ASP A 60 -7.84 -13.55 -7.60
N MET A 61 -7.78 -12.22 -7.81
CA MET A 61 -8.77 -11.53 -8.62
C MET A 61 -8.55 -11.70 -10.13
N PRO A 62 -9.62 -11.66 -10.94
CA PRO A 62 -9.49 -11.72 -12.39
C PRO A 62 -8.56 -10.63 -12.93
N GLN A 63 -7.74 -10.96 -13.91
CA GLN A 63 -6.73 -10.05 -14.49
C GLN A 63 -7.33 -8.74 -15.04
N GLN A 64 -8.58 -8.79 -15.52
CA GLN A 64 -9.33 -7.61 -15.96
C GLN A 64 -9.64 -6.64 -14.82
N ASP A 65 -9.85 -7.16 -13.60
CA ASP A 65 -10.13 -6.38 -12.40
C ASP A 65 -8.81 -5.83 -11.84
N GLN A 66 -7.75 -6.65 -11.83
CA GLN A 66 -6.40 -6.20 -11.45
C GLN A 66 -5.89 -5.02 -12.29
N ALA A 67 -6.28 -4.95 -13.57
CA ALA A 67 -5.93 -3.84 -14.47
C ALA A 67 -6.79 -2.58 -14.25
N GLU A 68 -7.80 -2.63 -13.38
CA GLU A 68 -8.58 -1.44 -13.04
C GLU A 68 -7.87 -0.61 -11.96
N GLU A 69 -7.79 0.70 -12.21
CA GLU A 69 -7.24 1.70 -11.28
C GLU A 69 -7.73 1.58 -9.81
N PRO A 70 -9.01 1.25 -9.53
CA PRO A 70 -9.49 1.06 -8.15
C PRO A 70 -8.73 -0.02 -7.38
N LEU A 71 -8.17 -1.03 -8.05
CA LEU A 71 -7.47 -2.12 -7.38
C LEU A 71 -6.02 -1.82 -7.05
N GLY A 72 -5.32 -1.12 -7.95
CA GLY A 72 -4.02 -0.52 -7.61
C GLY A 72 -4.16 0.43 -6.42
N ASN A 73 -5.20 1.27 -6.42
CA ASN A 73 -5.49 2.17 -5.31
C ASN A 73 -5.77 1.43 -3.99
N ALA A 74 -6.50 0.31 -4.04
CA ALA A 74 -6.78 -0.49 -2.85
C ALA A 74 -5.50 -1.10 -2.26
N PHE A 75 -4.61 -1.64 -3.09
CA PHE A 75 -3.33 -2.19 -2.64
C PHE A 75 -2.46 -1.11 -1.99
N ASP A 76 -2.29 0.02 -2.68
CA ASP A 76 -1.52 1.16 -2.15
C ASP A 76 -2.07 1.62 -0.80
N ILE A 77 -3.38 1.75 -0.66
CA ILE A 77 -4.03 2.15 0.60
C ILE A 77 -3.71 1.17 1.72
N ALA A 78 -3.88 -0.14 1.49
CA ALA A 78 -3.63 -1.16 2.50
C ALA A 78 -2.15 -1.14 2.94
N TRP A 79 -1.24 -1.16 1.97
CA TRP A 79 0.19 -1.17 2.23
C TRP A 79 0.66 0.11 2.91
N LEU A 80 0.30 1.30 2.42
CA LEU A 80 0.65 2.59 3.03
C LEU A 80 0.13 2.70 4.45
N THR A 81 -1.07 2.19 4.73
CA THR A 81 -1.64 2.22 6.08
C THR A 81 -0.75 1.44 7.05
N VAL A 82 -0.37 0.22 6.70
CA VAL A 82 0.50 -0.61 7.54
C VAL A 82 1.87 0.04 7.72
N VAL A 83 2.48 0.56 6.64
CA VAL A 83 3.77 1.27 6.73
C VAL A 83 3.67 2.48 7.66
N CYS A 84 2.64 3.32 7.54
CA CYS A 84 2.46 4.49 8.42
C CYS A 84 2.34 4.08 9.90
N ILE A 85 1.64 2.98 10.20
CA ILE A 85 1.57 2.43 11.55
C ILE A 85 2.99 2.04 12.03
N LYS A 86 3.77 1.32 11.21
CA LYS A 86 5.13 0.90 11.55
C LYS A 86 6.09 2.05 11.79
N LEU A 87 6.06 3.07 10.92
CA LEU A 87 6.86 4.28 11.10
C LEU A 87 6.52 4.96 12.44
N LYS A 88 5.23 5.02 12.79
CA LYS A 88 4.78 5.61 14.05
C LYS A 88 5.18 4.78 15.28
N GLU A 89 5.18 3.45 15.18
CA GLU A 89 5.69 2.56 16.22
C GLU A 89 7.19 2.79 16.47
N ILE A 90 7.97 2.91 15.39
CA ILE A 90 9.42 3.21 15.47
C ILE A 90 9.67 4.56 16.13
N GLN A 91 8.93 5.62 15.73
CA GLN A 91 9.03 6.94 16.35
C GLN A 91 8.73 6.90 17.86
N GLN A 92 7.84 6.00 18.30
CA GLN A 92 7.52 5.77 19.71
C GLN A 92 8.57 4.91 20.45
N GLY A 93 9.68 4.56 19.79
CA GLY A 93 10.72 3.70 20.35
C GLY A 93 10.34 2.21 20.38
N LYS A 94 9.19 1.83 19.82
CA LYS A 94 8.78 0.43 19.68
C LYS A 94 9.46 -0.14 18.44
N LYS A 95 10.76 -0.41 18.59
CA LYS A 95 11.53 -1.01 17.49
C LYS A 95 10.93 -2.37 17.14
N PRO A 96 10.51 -2.56 15.89
CA PRO A 96 9.76 -3.74 15.55
C PRO A 96 10.70 -4.94 15.47
N GLN A 97 10.33 -6.02 16.15
CA GLN A 97 11.14 -7.24 16.19
C GLN A 97 11.07 -7.91 14.83
N VAL A 98 12.19 -7.89 14.10
CA VAL A 98 12.34 -8.70 12.88
C VAL A 98 12.26 -10.16 13.30
N ARG A 99 11.13 -10.82 13.08
CA ARG A 99 11.05 -12.28 13.17
C ARG A 99 11.78 -12.84 11.96
N ILE A 100 13.08 -13.07 12.09
CA ILE A 100 13.81 -13.90 11.14
C ILE A 100 13.23 -15.31 11.30
N ARG A 101 12.36 -15.73 10.36
CA ARG A 101 12.09 -17.15 10.18
C ARG A 101 13.37 -17.75 9.59
N ALA A 102 14.08 -18.52 10.42
CA ALA A 102 15.20 -19.35 10.02
C ALA A 102 14.73 -20.50 9.10
#